data_AF-A0A920HKE6-F1
#
_entry.id   AF-A0A920HKE6-F1
#
_cell.length_a   1.000
_cell.length_b   1.000
_cell.length_c   1.000
_cell.angle_alpha   90.00
_cell.angle_beta   90.00
_cell.angle_gamma   90.00
#
_symmetry.space_group_name_H-M   'P 1'
#
loop_
_entity.id
_entity.type
_entity.pdbx_description
1 polymer ?
#
loop_
_entity_poly.entity_id
_entity_poly.type
_entity_poly.pdbx_seq_one_letter_code
_entity_poly.pdbx_strand_id
1 'polypeptide(L)'
;MERRKFLQNTCPTVTFAFFGLSYIQACSKSDDGGSYSSNSSSNTSTSQTYGNSSQGGTPQTDNGIVVSGNSVTLDLTNSTFNSLINPGDFVNLTSIGMLVLKISNSEFRAFDNCCPHNGSRDAWSYSNEQFKCNTHGNNFSIDGNNVRECNSGSTSGGLKRYTASLWRYFKCNYIIGEKEKKKYLFLVFFLLLMYLIHSPKIFLMSLRV
;
A
#
# COMPACT_ATOMS: atom_id res chain seq x y z
N MET A 1 -23.57 42.81 -33.59
CA MET A 1 -22.34 43.06 -32.80
C MET A 1 -21.65 41.73 -32.53
N GLU A 2 -20.45 41.57 -33.09
CA GLU A 2 -19.68 40.32 -33.14
C GLU A 2 -19.08 39.98 -31.75
N ARG A 3 -19.56 38.89 -31.13
CA ARG A 3 -19.06 38.30 -29.87
C ARG A 3 -17.54 38.04 -29.85
N ARG A 4 -16.87 38.08 -31.00
CA ARG A 4 -15.45 37.77 -31.17
C ARG A 4 -14.51 38.93 -30.81
N LYS A 5 -14.97 40.19 -30.84
CA LYS A 5 -14.11 41.36 -30.55
C LYS A 5 -13.99 41.70 -29.06
N PHE A 6 -14.84 41.14 -28.21
CA PHE A 6 -14.76 41.38 -26.77
C PHE A 6 -13.65 40.56 -26.08
N LEU A 7 -13.29 39.41 -26.64
CA LEU A 7 -12.29 38.50 -26.07
C LEU A 7 -10.84 38.86 -26.39
N GLN A 8 -10.58 39.85 -27.24
CA GLN A 8 -9.21 40.26 -27.60
C GLN A 8 -8.65 41.39 -26.72
N ASN A 9 -9.46 42.01 -25.84
CA ASN A 9 -9.03 43.20 -25.10
C ASN A 9 -9.08 43.06 -23.57
N THR A 10 -9.27 41.87 -23.03
CA THR A 10 -9.23 41.64 -21.57
C THR A 10 -7.92 40.96 -21.19
N CYS A 11 -7.03 41.68 -20.51
CA CYS A 11 -5.84 41.08 -19.89
C CYS A 11 -6.28 39.97 -18.90
N PRO A 12 -5.60 38.81 -18.86
CA PRO A 12 -6.00 37.64 -18.06
C PRO A 12 -6.15 37.88 -16.54
N THR A 13 -5.70 39.02 -16.03
CA THR A 13 -5.65 39.32 -14.59
C THR A 13 -7.01 39.69 -13.99
N VAL A 14 -7.97 40.16 -14.79
CA VAL A 14 -9.23 40.72 -14.24
C VAL A 14 -10.29 39.64 -13.97
N THR A 15 -10.21 38.47 -14.63
CA THR A 15 -11.22 37.41 -14.49
C THR A 15 -11.04 36.55 -13.24
N PHE A 16 -9.88 36.63 -12.56
CA PHE A 16 -9.62 35.80 -11.37
C PHE A 16 -10.21 36.38 -10.06
N ALA A 17 -10.66 37.64 -10.05
CA ALA A 17 -11.25 38.26 -8.86
C ALA A 17 -12.72 37.86 -8.61
N PHE A 18 -13.42 37.29 -9.58
CA PHE A 18 -14.84 36.93 -9.44
C PHE A 18 -15.11 35.48 -9.00
N PHE A 19 -14.08 34.66 -8.80
CA PHE A 19 -14.22 33.27 -8.34
C PHE A 19 -13.67 32.98 -6.94
N GLY A 20 -13.38 34.01 -6.13
CA GLY A 20 -13.23 33.85 -4.67
C GLY A 20 -12.17 32.84 -4.21
N LEU A 21 -11.16 32.54 -5.04
CA LEU A 21 -10.04 31.69 -4.63
C LEU A 21 -8.92 32.57 -4.10
N SER A 22 -8.87 32.69 -2.78
CA SER A 22 -7.75 33.26 -2.05
C SER A 22 -6.46 32.49 -2.37
N TYR A 23 -5.56 33.09 -3.15
CA TYR A 23 -4.19 32.61 -3.27
C TYR A 23 -3.48 32.87 -1.94
N ILE A 24 -3.32 31.84 -1.12
CA ILE A 24 -2.39 31.86 0.01
C ILE A 24 -1.03 31.42 -0.54
N GLN A 25 -0.12 32.39 -0.71
CA GLN A 25 1.27 32.15 -1.02
C GLN A 25 2.03 32.02 0.30
N ALA A 26 2.36 30.79 0.70
CA ALA A 26 3.35 30.56 1.75
C ALA A 26 4.73 30.44 1.09
N CYS A 27 5.51 31.52 1.13
CA CYS A 27 6.95 31.47 0.95
C CYS A 27 7.60 31.18 2.31
N SER A 28 8.37 30.11 2.42
CA SER A 28 9.46 30.05 3.40
C SER A 28 10.78 29.93 2.66
N LYS A 29 11.67 30.86 3.01
CA LYS A 29 13.01 31.18 2.50
C LYS A 29 13.93 29.98 2.30
N SER A 30 14.83 30.12 1.33
CA SER A 30 16.10 29.40 1.21
C SER A 30 17.16 30.14 2.03
N ASP A 31 17.95 29.40 2.81
CA ASP A 31 19.26 29.82 3.33
C ASP A 31 20.28 28.70 3.03
N ASP A 32 21.51 29.13 2.77
CA ASP A 32 22.60 28.47 2.06
C ASP A 32 23.42 27.43 2.87
N GLY A 33 24.09 26.51 2.14
CA GLY A 33 25.52 26.26 2.34
C GLY A 33 25.97 24.93 2.98
N GLY A 34 26.61 24.07 2.14
CA GLY A 34 27.68 23.10 2.48
C GLY A 34 27.29 21.91 3.40
N SER A 35 27.88 20.72 3.37
CA SER A 35 29.02 20.15 2.65
C SER A 35 28.95 18.62 2.82
N TYR A 36 29.65 17.94 1.92
CA TYR A 36 29.89 16.50 1.78
C TYR A 36 30.49 15.85 3.03
N SER A 37 30.00 14.66 3.43
CA SER A 37 30.84 13.64 4.06
C SER A 37 30.23 12.24 3.94
N SER A 38 30.92 11.42 3.15
CA SER A 38 30.91 9.96 3.13
C SER A 38 31.55 9.39 4.42
N ASN A 39 31.00 8.32 5.00
CA ASN A 39 31.61 6.96 4.99
C ASN A 39 30.97 6.01 6.02
N SER A 40 30.82 4.76 5.59
CA SER A 40 30.98 3.47 6.30
C SER A 40 30.29 3.16 7.64
N SER A 41 29.53 2.06 7.55
CA SER A 41 29.68 0.81 8.33
C SER A 41 29.55 0.88 9.85
N SER A 42 28.51 0.26 10.40
CA SER A 42 28.63 -1.10 10.98
C SER A 42 27.35 -1.50 11.74
N ASN A 43 26.92 -2.71 11.42
CA ASN A 43 26.21 -3.72 12.21
C ASN A 43 25.85 -3.35 13.67
N THR A 44 24.57 -3.44 14.04
CA THR A 44 24.15 -3.86 15.40
C THR A 44 22.71 -4.39 15.35
N SER A 45 22.58 -5.70 15.52
CA SER A 45 21.36 -6.37 15.94
C SER A 45 20.84 -5.77 17.24
N THR A 46 19.58 -5.36 17.29
CA THR A 46 18.90 -5.23 18.58
C THR A 46 17.41 -5.54 18.44
N SER A 47 17.02 -6.61 19.12
CA SER A 47 15.65 -6.91 19.52
C SER A 47 15.03 -5.66 20.15
N GLN A 48 13.94 -5.15 19.58
CA GLN A 48 13.15 -4.09 20.19
C GLN A 48 11.66 -4.39 20.06
N THR A 49 11.10 -4.72 21.22
CA THR A 49 9.70 -4.73 21.63
C THR A 49 9.00 -3.43 21.23
N TYR A 50 7.90 -3.52 20.48
CA TYR A 50 7.09 -2.35 20.11
C TYR A 50 6.01 -2.08 21.17
N GLY A 51 6.25 -1.07 21.99
CA GLY A 51 5.26 -0.32 22.76
C GLY A 51 4.91 1.00 22.05
N ASN A 52 3.64 1.38 22.13
CA ASN A 52 3.02 2.53 21.49
C ASN A 52 3.64 3.89 21.86
N SER A 53 4.00 4.72 20.88
CA SER A 53 3.77 6.18 20.83
C SER A 53 4.22 6.78 19.49
N SER A 54 3.40 7.68 18.94
CA SER A 54 3.57 8.48 17.73
C SER A 54 4.94 9.17 17.61
N GLN A 55 5.53 9.17 16.41
CA GLN A 55 6.04 10.35 15.67
C GLN A 55 6.83 9.91 14.42
N GLY A 56 6.70 10.70 13.35
CA GLY A 56 7.05 10.39 11.96
C GLY A 56 8.41 9.75 11.70
N GLY A 57 8.36 8.67 10.93
CA GLY A 57 9.49 7.97 10.33
C GLY A 57 9.00 6.60 9.90
N THR A 58 8.66 6.41 8.62
CA THR A 58 8.33 5.08 8.09
C THR A 58 9.54 4.17 8.24
N PRO A 59 9.49 3.10 9.05
CA PRO A 59 10.54 2.10 9.06
C PRO A 59 10.31 1.27 7.80
N GLN A 60 10.97 1.63 6.70
CA GLN A 60 11.05 0.75 5.54
C GLN A 60 11.99 -0.38 5.92
N THR A 61 11.44 -1.45 6.48
CA THR A 61 12.17 -2.71 6.53
C THR A 61 12.26 -3.24 5.09
N ASP A 62 13.45 -3.68 4.68
CA ASP A 62 13.78 -4.20 3.33
C ASP A 62 12.93 -5.42 2.89
N ASN A 63 11.97 -5.84 3.72
CA ASN A 63 11.14 -7.01 3.55
C ASN A 63 9.81 -6.72 2.79
N GLY A 64 9.68 -5.55 2.17
CA GLY A 64 8.47 -5.17 1.43
C GLY A 64 7.23 -4.93 2.30
N ILE A 65 7.41 -4.69 3.60
CA ILE A 65 6.34 -4.40 4.56
C ILE A 65 6.53 -2.97 5.08
N VAL A 66 5.47 -2.16 4.97
CA VAL A 66 5.43 -0.81 5.53
C VAL A 66 4.23 -0.69 6.46
N VAL A 67 4.48 -0.40 7.72
CA VAL A 67 3.43 -0.13 8.72
C VAL A 67 3.33 1.37 8.94
N SER A 68 2.12 1.92 8.84
CA SER A 68 1.83 3.34 9.06
C SER A 68 0.53 3.48 9.85
N GLY A 69 0.66 3.71 11.16
CA GLY A 69 -0.48 3.71 12.08
C GLY A 69 -1.25 2.39 12.00
N ASN A 70 -2.55 2.46 11.73
CA ASN A 70 -3.44 1.32 11.57
C ASN A 70 -3.45 0.71 10.15
N SER A 71 -2.53 1.12 9.27
CA SER A 71 -2.45 0.61 7.91
C SER A 71 -1.15 -0.16 7.68
N VAL A 72 -1.24 -1.29 7.01
CA VAL A 72 -0.09 -2.06 6.54
C VAL A 72 -0.12 -2.11 5.02
N THR A 73 1.00 -1.76 4.39
CA THR A 73 1.19 -1.88 2.95
C THR A 73 2.20 -2.98 2.67
N LEU A 74 1.82 -3.92 1.80
CA LEU A 74 2.65 -5.02 1.35
C LEU A 74 3.00 -4.82 -0.13
N ASP A 75 4.29 -4.77 -0.44
CA ASP A 75 4.80 -4.82 -1.80
C ASP A 75 4.86 -6.28 -2.25
N LEU A 76 3.84 -6.72 -3.00
CA LEU A 76 3.75 -8.10 -3.48
C LEU A 76 4.80 -8.44 -4.56
N THR A 77 5.60 -7.46 -4.99
CA THR A 77 6.75 -7.69 -5.89
C THR A 77 8.04 -8.02 -5.12
N ASN A 78 8.07 -7.79 -3.81
CA ASN A 78 9.19 -8.16 -2.95
C ASN A 78 9.26 -9.69 -2.80
N SER A 79 10.48 -10.23 -2.76
CA SER A 79 10.74 -11.67 -2.69
C SER A 79 10.14 -12.36 -1.46
N THR A 80 9.88 -11.60 -0.38
CA THR A 80 9.16 -12.05 0.82
C THR A 80 7.80 -12.68 0.48
N PHE A 81 7.16 -12.25 -0.60
CA PHE A 81 5.82 -12.69 -1.00
C PHE A 81 5.82 -13.64 -2.21
N ASN A 82 7.00 -14.13 -2.62
CA ASN A 82 7.12 -15.06 -3.76
C ASN A 82 6.37 -16.38 -3.55
N SER A 83 5.96 -16.73 -2.31
CA SER A 83 5.12 -17.89 -2.03
C SER A 83 3.65 -17.70 -2.39
N LEU A 84 3.17 -16.46 -2.62
CA LEU A 84 1.76 -16.15 -2.91
C LEU A 84 1.45 -16.25 -4.41
N ILE A 85 1.65 -17.44 -4.99
CA ILE A 85 1.57 -17.65 -6.45
C ILE A 85 0.16 -18.05 -6.88
N ASN A 86 -0.45 -18.99 -6.18
CA ASN A 86 -1.71 -19.62 -6.53
C ASN A 86 -2.82 -19.27 -5.52
N PRO A 87 -4.09 -19.29 -5.93
CA PRO A 87 -5.21 -19.29 -5.00
C PRO A 87 -5.03 -20.37 -3.93
N GLY A 88 -5.17 -20.00 -2.66
CA GLY A 88 -4.94 -20.87 -1.51
C GLY A 88 -3.55 -20.74 -0.89
N ASP A 89 -2.58 -20.13 -1.58
CA ASP A 89 -1.29 -19.83 -0.98
C ASP A 89 -1.46 -18.73 0.08
N PHE A 90 -0.73 -18.87 1.19
CA PHE A 90 -0.74 -17.90 2.27
C PHE A 90 0.66 -17.66 2.83
N VAL A 91 0.81 -16.54 3.55
CA VAL A 91 2.02 -16.22 4.31
C VAL A 91 1.63 -15.81 5.73
N ASN A 92 2.44 -16.20 6.71
CA ASN A 92 2.29 -15.84 8.11
C ASN A 92 3.32 -14.77 8.50
N LEU A 93 2.88 -13.53 8.62
CA LEU A 93 3.69 -12.37 8.96
C LEU A 93 3.66 -12.19 10.49
N THR A 94 4.41 -13.04 11.20
CA THR A 94 4.41 -13.07 12.67
C THR A 94 4.89 -11.78 13.32
N SER A 95 5.80 -11.04 12.67
CA SER A 95 6.30 -9.74 13.15
C SER A 95 5.22 -8.66 13.27
N ILE A 96 4.12 -8.79 12.53
CA ILE A 96 2.99 -7.85 12.52
C ILE A 96 1.66 -8.54 12.83
N GLY A 97 1.69 -9.80 13.26
CA GLY A 97 0.51 -10.54 13.72
C GLY A 97 -0.55 -10.82 12.65
N MET A 98 -0.14 -11.03 11.38
CA MET A 98 -1.11 -11.20 10.28
C MET A 98 -0.88 -12.45 9.43
N LEU A 99 -1.99 -13.09 9.06
CA LEU A 99 -2.04 -14.07 7.96
C LEU A 99 -2.52 -13.36 6.70
N VAL A 100 -1.85 -13.57 5.58
CA VAL A 100 -2.27 -13.07 4.26
C VAL A 100 -2.52 -14.25 3.34
N LEU A 101 -3.74 -14.35 2.82
CA LEU A 101 -4.21 -15.42 1.97
C LEU A 101 -4.52 -14.88 0.57
N LYS A 102 -4.02 -15.56 -0.47
CA LYS A 102 -4.40 -15.30 -1.85
C LYS A 102 -5.70 -16.03 -2.17
N ILE A 103 -6.76 -15.29 -2.48
CA ILE A 103 -8.05 -15.87 -2.87
C ILE A 103 -8.12 -16.03 -4.40
N SER A 104 -7.61 -15.05 -5.13
CA SER A 104 -7.55 -15.08 -6.59
C SER A 104 -6.42 -14.18 -7.10
N ASN A 105 -6.29 -14.03 -8.42
CA ASN A 105 -5.34 -13.10 -9.03
C ASN A 105 -5.65 -11.61 -8.76
N SER A 106 -6.83 -11.31 -8.22
CA SER A 106 -7.28 -9.95 -7.92
C SER A 106 -7.76 -9.76 -6.49
N GLU A 107 -7.76 -10.81 -5.68
CA GLU A 107 -8.27 -10.77 -4.31
C GLU A 107 -7.30 -11.45 -3.35
N PHE A 108 -7.03 -10.72 -2.26
CA PHE A 108 -6.30 -11.20 -1.11
C PHE A 108 -7.12 -10.89 0.13
N ARG A 109 -7.01 -11.72 1.14
CA ARG A 109 -7.60 -11.49 2.45
C ARG A 109 -6.52 -11.52 3.51
N ALA A 110 -6.69 -10.69 4.54
CA ALA A 110 -5.80 -10.67 5.68
C ALA A 110 -6.59 -10.97 6.97
N PHE A 111 -5.95 -11.69 7.88
CA PHE A 111 -6.54 -12.13 9.14
C PHE A 111 -5.56 -11.91 10.29
N ASP A 112 -6.07 -11.81 11.51
CA ASP A 112 -5.22 -11.93 12.72
C ASP A 112 -4.59 -13.33 12.72
N ASN A 113 -3.28 -13.40 12.95
CA ASN A 113 -2.60 -14.69 13.07
C ASN A 113 -2.76 -15.33 14.46
N CYS A 114 -3.43 -14.67 15.41
CA CYS A 114 -3.72 -15.26 16.71
C CYS A 114 -4.79 -16.35 16.63
N CYS A 115 -4.47 -17.55 17.09
CA CYS A 115 -5.43 -18.62 17.22
C CYS A 115 -6.48 -18.30 18.30
N PRO A 116 -7.79 -18.34 17.98
CA PRO A 116 -8.85 -18.12 18.95
C PRO A 116 -8.90 -19.13 20.11
N HIS A 117 -8.24 -20.30 19.99
CA HIS A 117 -8.19 -21.29 21.05
C HIS A 117 -7.28 -20.86 22.21
N ASN A 118 -5.96 -20.84 21.96
CA ASN A 118 -4.95 -20.62 23.00
C ASN A 118 -3.83 -19.66 22.54
N GLY A 119 -4.12 -18.77 21.60
CA GLY A 119 -3.21 -17.69 21.24
C GLY A 119 -1.98 -18.04 20.39
N SER A 120 -1.80 -19.30 19.94
CA SER A 120 -0.70 -19.67 19.04
C SER A 120 -0.73 -18.83 17.75
N ARG A 121 0.44 -18.41 17.26
CA ARG A 121 0.59 -17.48 16.13
C ARG A 121 1.37 -18.03 14.94
N ASP A 122 2.05 -19.15 15.10
CA ASP A 122 3.07 -19.67 14.19
C ASP A 122 2.75 -21.05 13.61
N ALA A 123 1.68 -21.68 14.09
CA ALA A 123 1.28 -23.03 13.70
C ALA A 123 0.03 -23.01 12.81
N TRP A 124 0.13 -22.53 11.58
CA TRP A 124 -1.01 -22.45 10.65
C TRP A 124 -0.84 -23.32 9.42
N SER A 125 -1.94 -23.93 8.97
CA SER A 125 -2.09 -24.49 7.63
C SER A 125 -3.43 -24.06 7.04
N TYR A 126 -3.57 -24.12 5.71
CA TYR A 126 -4.78 -23.73 5.00
C TYR A 126 -5.22 -24.82 4.04
N SER A 127 -6.48 -25.23 4.14
CA SER A 127 -7.14 -26.15 3.21
C SER A 127 -8.65 -26.08 3.39
N ASN A 128 -9.42 -26.52 2.41
CA ASN A 128 -10.89 -26.58 2.49
C ASN A 128 -11.54 -25.26 2.97
N GLU A 129 -11.01 -24.12 2.50
CA GLU A 129 -11.49 -22.78 2.87
C GLU A 129 -11.42 -22.46 4.37
N GLN A 130 -10.51 -23.12 5.10
CA GLN A 130 -10.33 -22.92 6.53
C GLN A 130 -8.85 -22.84 6.89
N PHE A 131 -8.55 -22.01 7.88
CA PHE A 131 -7.26 -22.05 8.56
C PHE A 131 -7.31 -23.06 9.70
N LYS A 132 -6.38 -24.00 9.68
CA LYS A 132 -6.16 -24.96 10.76
C LYS A 132 -4.99 -24.50 11.62
N CYS A 133 -5.24 -24.35 12.92
CA CYS A 133 -4.16 -24.19 13.90
C CYS A 133 -3.56 -25.56 14.21
N ASN A 134 -2.32 -25.80 13.79
CA ASN A 134 -1.62 -27.07 13.93
C ASN A 134 -1.21 -27.41 15.37
N THR A 135 -1.33 -26.48 16.33
CA THR A 135 -1.06 -26.78 17.75
C THR A 135 -2.03 -27.82 18.31
N HIS A 136 -3.33 -27.73 17.97
CA HIS A 136 -4.37 -28.64 18.47
C HIS A 136 -5.33 -29.13 17.38
N GLY A 137 -5.19 -28.65 16.14
CA GLY A 137 -5.98 -29.08 14.99
C GLY A 137 -7.32 -28.36 14.81
N ASN A 138 -7.59 -27.28 15.53
CA ASN A 138 -8.81 -26.48 15.42
C ASN A 138 -8.87 -25.75 14.08
N ASN A 139 -10.05 -25.69 13.48
CA ASN A 139 -10.29 -25.08 12.16
C ASN A 139 -11.15 -23.82 12.31
N PHE A 140 -10.79 -22.78 11.58
CA PHE A 140 -11.46 -21.49 11.61
C PHE A 140 -11.78 -21.01 10.19
N SER A 141 -12.99 -20.53 9.99
CA SER A 141 -13.46 -20.05 8.68
C SER A 141 -12.83 -18.71 8.29
N ILE A 142 -12.79 -18.47 6.98
CA ILE A 142 -12.27 -17.22 6.37
C ILE A 142 -13.38 -16.29 5.84
N ASP A 143 -14.64 -16.66 6.08
CA ASP A 143 -15.82 -15.97 5.55
C ASP A 143 -16.07 -14.62 6.24
N GLY A 144 -15.56 -14.46 7.46
CA GLY A 144 -15.71 -13.27 8.29
C GLY A 144 -16.98 -13.28 9.15
N ASN A 145 -17.67 -14.43 9.24
CA ASN A 145 -18.83 -14.61 10.10
C ASN A 145 -18.42 -15.28 11.41
N ASN A 146 -19.26 -15.10 12.45
CA ASN A 146 -19.08 -15.80 13.72
C ASN A 146 -17.64 -15.66 14.26
N VAL A 147 -17.08 -14.45 14.17
CA VAL A 147 -15.68 -14.16 14.51
C VAL A 147 -15.41 -14.52 15.96
N ARG A 148 -14.23 -15.07 16.23
CA ARG A 148 -13.76 -15.38 17.58
C ARG A 148 -12.52 -14.59 17.93
N GLU A 149 -12.50 -14.10 19.16
CA GLU A 149 -11.37 -13.37 19.69
C GLU A 149 -10.19 -14.30 19.95
N CYS A 150 -8.99 -13.72 19.81
CA CYS A 150 -7.72 -14.33 20.18
C CYS A 150 -7.79 -14.92 21.61
N ASN A 151 -7.34 -16.16 21.79
CA ASN A 151 -7.27 -16.81 23.11
C ASN A 151 -8.62 -16.87 23.88
N SER A 152 -9.74 -16.98 23.17
CA SER A 152 -11.08 -17.11 23.77
C SER A 152 -11.44 -18.55 24.18
N GLY A 153 -10.56 -19.53 23.96
CA GLY A 153 -10.87 -20.95 24.16
C GLY A 153 -11.71 -21.56 23.03
N SER A 154 -11.96 -20.81 21.96
CA SER A 154 -12.81 -21.28 20.85
C SER A 154 -12.10 -22.33 20.00
N THR A 155 -12.78 -23.43 19.70
CA THR A 155 -12.28 -24.52 18.85
C THR A 155 -12.81 -24.45 17.40
N SER A 156 -13.76 -23.55 17.14
CA SER A 156 -14.34 -23.28 15.83
C SER A 156 -14.88 -21.84 15.76
N GLY A 157 -15.26 -21.40 14.55
CA GLY A 157 -15.76 -20.04 14.28
C GLY A 157 -14.93 -19.36 13.18
N GLY A 158 -15.11 -18.06 13.00
CA GLY A 158 -14.36 -17.27 12.02
C GLY A 158 -13.11 -16.63 12.60
N LEU A 159 -12.05 -16.56 11.79
CA LEU A 159 -10.92 -15.69 12.10
C LEU A 159 -11.28 -14.23 11.90
N LYS A 160 -10.72 -13.37 12.77
CA LYS A 160 -10.84 -11.92 12.62
C LYS A 160 -10.18 -11.49 11.31
N ARG A 161 -10.97 -10.89 10.43
CA ARG A 161 -10.55 -10.44 9.09
C ARG A 161 -10.29 -8.94 9.09
N TYR A 162 -9.18 -8.53 8.49
CA TYR A 162 -8.86 -7.12 8.23
C TYR A 162 -9.39 -6.68 6.86
N THR A 163 -9.61 -5.38 6.72
CA THR A 163 -10.02 -4.83 5.41
C THR A 163 -8.81 -4.81 4.49
N ALA A 164 -8.92 -5.44 3.32
CA ALA A 164 -7.84 -5.53 2.35
C ALA A 164 -8.22 -4.89 1.02
N SER A 165 -7.28 -4.22 0.37
CA SER A 165 -7.47 -3.65 -0.97
C SER A 165 -6.21 -3.84 -1.81
N LEU A 166 -6.39 -4.39 -3.00
CA LEU A 166 -5.30 -4.58 -3.96
C LEU A 166 -5.21 -3.36 -4.89
N TRP A 167 -4.09 -2.67 -4.83
CA TRP A 167 -3.75 -1.53 -5.67
C TRP A 167 -2.83 -2.00 -6.79
N ARG A 168 -3.24 -1.73 -8.03
CA ARG A 168 -2.40 -1.92 -9.21
C ARG A 168 -1.90 -0.55 -9.61
N TYR A 169 -0.61 -0.30 -9.40
CA TYR A 169 0.01 0.92 -9.92
C TYR A 169 0.56 0.65 -11.31
N PHE A 170 0.11 1.46 -12.27
CA PHE A 170 0.78 1.58 -13.54
C PHE A 170 1.97 2.51 -13.34
N LYS A 171 3.18 1.95 -13.38
CA LYS A 171 4.41 2.76 -13.38
C LYS A 171 4.46 3.52 -14.71
N CYS A 172 4.03 4.78 -14.70
CA CYS A 172 4.10 5.61 -15.89
C CYS A 172 5.54 6.09 -16.05
N ASN A 173 6.36 5.33 -16.81
CA ASN A 173 7.70 5.78 -17.19
C ASN A 173 7.56 6.88 -18.25
N TYR A 174 7.47 8.14 -17.81
CA TYR A 174 7.47 9.28 -18.71
C TYR A 174 8.92 9.74 -18.94
N ILE A 175 9.53 9.30 -20.05
CA ILE A 175 10.79 9.87 -20.54
C ILE A 175 10.43 11.15 -21.29
N ILE A 176 10.44 12.29 -20.59
CA ILE A 176 10.48 13.59 -21.26
C ILE A 176 11.93 13.89 -21.58
N GLY A 177 12.31 13.62 -22.84
CA GLY A 177 13.43 14.30 -23.44
C GLY A 177 13.15 15.80 -23.40
N GLU A 178 14.04 16.54 -22.76
CA GLU A 178 13.99 17.98 -22.63
C GLU A 178 14.16 18.62 -24.02
N LYS A 179 13.06 18.79 -24.77
CA LYS A 179 12.83 19.83 -25.79
C LYS A 179 11.41 19.73 -26.35
N GLU A 180 10.75 20.89 -26.43
CA GLU A 180 9.48 21.15 -27.13
C GLU A 180 8.15 20.76 -26.45
N LYS A 181 7.93 21.32 -25.24
CA LYS A 181 6.60 21.49 -24.66
C LYS A 181 5.78 22.51 -25.47
N LYS A 182 5.02 22.09 -26.50
CA LYS A 182 3.76 22.77 -26.93
C LYS A 182 2.93 22.14 -28.07
N LYS A 183 3.27 20.98 -28.66
CA LYS A 183 2.47 20.41 -29.77
C LYS A 183 1.84 19.02 -29.57
N TYR A 184 2.05 18.35 -28.44
CA TYR A 184 1.70 16.93 -28.30
C TYR A 184 0.53 16.60 -27.37
N LEU A 185 -0.42 17.52 -27.13
CA LEU A 185 -1.60 17.18 -26.32
C LEU A 185 -2.54 16.18 -27.02
N PHE A 186 -2.50 16.09 -28.36
CA PHE A 186 -3.35 15.17 -29.13
C PHE A 186 -2.71 13.80 -29.39
N LEU A 187 -1.37 13.72 -29.47
CA LEU A 187 -0.65 12.45 -29.71
C LEU A 187 -0.49 11.61 -28.43
N VAL A 188 -0.48 12.27 -27.26
CA VAL A 188 -0.38 11.60 -25.95
C VAL A 188 -1.62 10.74 -25.67
N PHE A 189 -2.79 11.10 -26.17
CA PHE A 189 -4.02 10.31 -25.97
C PHE A 189 -4.02 9.01 -26.78
N PHE A 190 -3.46 9.01 -28.00
CA PHE A 190 -3.38 7.82 -28.86
C PHE A 190 -2.27 6.85 -28.42
N LEU A 191 -1.12 7.37 -27.96
CA LEU A 191 -0.04 6.54 -27.42
C LEU A 191 -0.37 5.94 -26.04
N LEU A 192 -1.21 6.60 -25.23
CA LEU A 192 -1.74 6.04 -23.98
C LEU A 192 -2.51 4.73 -24.22
N LEU A 193 -3.20 4.60 -25.35
CA LEU A 193 -4.01 3.42 -25.67
C LEU A 193 -3.14 2.24 -26.13
N MET A 194 -1.98 2.49 -26.75
CA MET A 194 -1.08 1.43 -27.23
C MET A 194 -0.04 0.97 -26.18
N TYR A 195 0.29 1.79 -25.17
CA TYR A 195 1.29 1.46 -24.14
C TYR A 195 0.74 0.69 -22.91
N LEU A 196 -0.57 0.47 -22.84
CA LEU A 196 -1.22 -0.33 -21.79
C LEU A 196 -0.81 -1.82 -21.77
N ILE A 197 -0.05 -2.28 -22.78
CA ILE A 197 0.25 -3.70 -22.98
C ILE A 197 1.61 -4.12 -22.39
N HIS A 198 2.55 -3.21 -22.12
CA HIS A 198 3.95 -3.56 -21.80
C HIS A 198 4.58 -2.94 -20.54
N SER A 199 3.78 -2.37 -19.62
CA SER A 199 4.34 -1.80 -18.38
C SER A 199 4.52 -2.85 -17.26
N PRO A 200 5.62 -2.83 -16.49
CA PRO A 200 5.76 -3.66 -15.29
C PRO A 200 4.73 -3.22 -14.25
N LYS A 201 3.86 -4.14 -13.86
CA LYS A 201 2.78 -3.92 -12.89
C LYS A 201 3.37 -3.99 -11.48
N ILE A 202 3.27 -2.91 -10.72
CA ILE A 202 3.55 -2.94 -9.28
C ILE A 202 2.23 -3.23 -8.58
N PHE A 203 2.18 -4.31 -7.81
CA PHE A 203 1.02 -4.70 -7.01
C PHE A 203 1.29 -4.36 -5.56
N LEU A 204 0.58 -3.37 -5.04
CA LEU A 204 0.62 -2.98 -3.64
C LEU A 204 -0.69 -3.42 -2.99
N MET A 205 -0.65 -4.15 -1.88
CA MET A 205 -1.84 -4.39 -1.08
C MET A 205 -1.83 -3.45 0.13
N SER A 206 -2.94 -2.75 0.37
CA SER A 206 -3.15 -1.98 1.59
C SER A 206 -4.18 -2.68 2.48
N LEU A 207 -3.81 -2.89 3.74
CA LEU A 207 -4.63 -3.48 4.77
C LEU A 207 -4.94 -2.41 5.82
N ARG A 208 -6.20 -2.25 6.19
CA ARG A 208 -6.61 -1.48 7.38
C ARG A 208 -6.92 -2.44 8.51
N VAL A 209 -6.22 -2.24 9.62
CA VAL A 209 -6.33 -2.98 10.89
C VAL A 209 -7.39 -2.37 11.78
#